data_AF-A0A7V9EXL9-F1
#
_entry.id   AF-A0A7V9EXL9-F1
#
_cell.length_a   1.000
_cell.length_b   1.000
_cell.length_c   1.000
_cell.angle_alpha   90.00
_cell.angle_beta   90.00
_cell.angle_gamma   90.00
#
_symmetry.space_group_name_H-M   'P 1'
#
loop_
_entity.id
_entity.type
_entity.pdbx_description
1 polymer ?
#
loop_
_entity_poly.entity_id
_entity_poly.type
_entity_poly.pdbx_seq_one_letter_code
_entity_poly.pdbx_strand_id
1 'polypeptide(L)'
;MTDQPEPGAGGVETVSKPDELLALHSVTTEMFAILRQWFAVPDEVTLDLAEVDSAVAELGEPRLVAAMAMRKLQALHLLATPGVRTTTDVVVTIVQDLQRALLQAPSMRLKVAAESTDWDAELASLAEPGDLAPVDAPNTTDADPEVDRFRVLHALLVAAVEAVLQVSEGEIRYLV
;
A
#
# COMPACT_ATOMS: atom_id res chain seq x y z
N MET A 1 54.64 23.92 15.22
CA MET A 1 53.28 23.92 15.78
C MET A 1 52.36 24.12 14.59
N THR A 2 52.11 23.01 13.91
CA THR A 2 51.52 22.98 12.58
C THR A 2 50.02 22.87 12.78
N ASP A 3 49.32 23.95 12.45
CA ASP A 3 47.87 24.02 12.43
C ASP A 3 47.37 23.10 11.30
N GLN A 4 46.90 21.91 11.68
CA GLN A 4 46.18 21.03 10.76
C GLN A 4 44.72 21.51 10.71
N PRO A 5 44.17 21.82 9.53
CA PRO A 5 42.74 22.07 9.43
C PRO A 5 41.98 20.77 9.74
N GLU A 6 41.01 20.87 10.65
CA GLU A 6 40.06 19.82 11.00
C GLU A 6 39.52 19.12 9.72
N PRO A 7 39.55 17.77 9.65
CA PRO A 7 39.06 17.07 8.49
C PRO A 7 37.54 17.13 8.46
N GLY A 8 37.01 17.90 7.51
CA GLY A 8 35.69 17.69 6.92
C GLY A 8 34.51 17.76 7.90
N ALA A 9 34.02 18.97 8.16
CA ALA A 9 32.59 19.20 8.31
C ALA A 9 31.89 18.92 6.96
N GLY A 10 31.94 17.67 6.50
CA GLY A 10 31.07 17.17 5.44
C GLY A 10 29.68 17.03 6.07
N GLY A 11 28.98 18.16 6.19
CA GLY A 11 27.60 18.17 6.62
C GLY A 11 26.85 17.14 5.79
N VAL A 12 26.31 16.12 6.44
CA VAL A 12 25.49 15.10 5.78
C VAL A 12 24.42 15.85 4.99
N GLU A 13 24.46 15.75 3.67
CA GLU A 13 23.58 16.51 2.79
C GLU A 13 22.14 16.09 3.05
N THR A 14 21.39 16.97 3.73
CA THR A 14 19.99 16.78 4.04
C THR A 14 19.15 17.52 3.02
N VAL A 15 18.13 16.84 2.53
CA VAL A 15 17.18 17.37 1.57
C VAL A 15 15.81 17.40 2.23
N SER A 16 15.01 18.43 1.93
CA SER A 16 13.65 18.51 2.44
C SER A 16 12.78 17.42 1.83
N LYS A 17 11.89 16.84 2.62
CA LYS A 17 10.88 15.91 2.09
C LYS A 17 10.04 16.63 1.02
N PRO A 18 9.80 15.99 -0.13
CA PRO A 18 8.88 16.53 -1.13
C PRO A 18 7.44 16.45 -0.61
N ASP A 19 6.57 17.35 -1.09
CA ASP A 19 5.18 17.43 -0.66
C ASP A 19 4.43 16.11 -0.90
N GLU A 20 4.75 15.40 -1.98
CA GLU A 20 4.18 14.09 -2.31
C GLU A 20 4.51 13.05 -1.24
N LEU A 21 5.73 13.06 -0.68
CA LEU A 21 6.09 12.17 0.42
C LEU A 21 5.32 12.53 1.69
N LEU A 22 5.17 13.83 2.00
CA LEU A 22 4.40 14.28 3.17
C LEU A 22 2.91 13.93 3.03
N ALA A 23 2.36 14.04 1.82
CA ALA A 23 0.98 13.68 1.51
C ALA A 23 0.70 12.19 1.77
N LEU A 24 1.72 11.33 1.78
CA LEU A 24 1.55 9.91 2.09
C LEU A 24 1.03 9.66 3.51
N HIS A 25 1.13 10.63 4.44
CA HIS A 25 0.58 10.50 5.78
C HIS A 25 -0.93 10.17 5.76
N SER A 26 -1.72 10.92 4.98
CA SER A 26 -3.16 10.64 4.82
C SER A 26 -3.43 9.48 3.87
N VAL A 27 -2.66 9.34 2.78
CA VAL A 27 -2.84 8.26 1.80
C VAL A 27 -2.68 6.90 2.45
N THR A 28 -1.63 6.70 3.24
CA THR A 28 -1.36 5.44 3.95
C THR A 28 -2.46 5.11 4.95
N THR A 29 -3.04 6.11 5.63
CA THR A 29 -4.16 5.93 6.56
C THR A 29 -5.40 5.39 5.83
N GLU A 30 -5.73 5.98 4.68
CA GLU A 30 -6.89 5.57 3.90
C GLU A 30 -6.70 4.18 3.28
N MET A 31 -5.52 3.92 2.68
CA MET A 31 -5.20 2.60 2.13
C MET A 31 -5.21 1.51 3.21
N PHE A 32 -4.73 1.82 4.42
CA PHE A 32 -4.76 0.90 5.56
C PHE A 32 -6.20 0.50 5.91
N ALA A 33 -7.12 1.47 5.95
CA ALA A 33 -8.53 1.21 6.22
C ALA A 33 -9.17 0.33 5.14
N ILE A 34 -8.92 0.63 3.86
CA ILE A 34 -9.43 -0.15 2.73
C ILE A 34 -8.92 -1.60 2.79
N LEU A 35 -7.61 -1.82 2.97
CA LEU A 35 -7.05 -3.17 3.07
C LEU A 35 -7.59 -3.94 4.27
N ARG A 36 -7.72 -3.27 5.43
CA ARG A 36 -8.28 -3.90 6.63
C ARG A 36 -9.69 -4.40 6.39
N GLN A 37 -10.51 -3.59 5.72
CA GLN A 37 -11.88 -3.94 5.37
C GLN A 37 -11.94 -5.06 4.33
N TRP A 38 -11.22 -4.95 3.22
CA TRP A 38 -11.25 -5.91 2.12
C TRP A 38 -10.86 -7.33 2.53
N PHE A 39 -9.90 -7.45 3.46
CA PHE A 39 -9.34 -8.74 3.84
C PHE A 39 -9.72 -9.17 5.26
N ALA A 40 -10.57 -8.40 5.95
CA ALA A 40 -10.97 -8.61 7.34
C ALA A 40 -9.76 -8.87 8.25
N VAL A 41 -8.72 -8.02 8.12
CA VAL A 41 -7.47 -8.18 8.87
C VAL A 41 -7.73 -7.87 10.37
N PRO A 42 -7.37 -8.78 11.30
CA PRO A 42 -7.54 -8.56 12.73
C PRO A 42 -6.61 -7.45 13.24
N ASP A 43 -6.87 -6.97 14.46
CA ASP A 43 -6.04 -5.95 15.12
C ASP A 43 -4.59 -6.42 15.34
N GLU A 44 -4.40 -7.72 15.56
CA GLU A 44 -3.11 -8.33 15.81
C GLU A 44 -2.87 -9.51 14.86
N VAL A 45 -1.71 -9.51 14.21
CA VAL A 45 -1.23 -10.60 13.34
C VAL A 45 0.16 -11.00 13.79
N THR A 46 0.26 -12.23 14.28
CA THR A 46 1.52 -12.88 14.69
C THR A 46 2.09 -13.68 13.52
N LEU A 47 3.38 -13.48 13.24
CA LEU A 47 4.13 -14.30 12.30
C LEU A 47 4.86 -15.39 13.08
N ASP A 48 4.71 -16.64 12.67
CA ASP A 48 5.50 -17.73 13.24
C ASP A 48 6.88 -17.76 12.59
N LEU A 49 7.93 -17.87 13.40
CA LEU A 49 9.32 -17.96 12.96
C LEU A 49 9.91 -19.35 13.23
N ALA A 50 9.11 -20.31 13.70
CA ALA A 50 9.55 -21.66 14.03
C ALA A 50 9.85 -22.51 12.78
N GLU A 51 9.14 -22.28 11.67
CA GLU A 51 9.30 -23.03 10.43
C GLU A 51 9.58 -22.10 9.24
N VAL A 52 10.64 -22.39 8.48
CA VAL A 52 11.03 -21.59 7.31
C VAL A 52 10.05 -21.75 6.14
N ASP A 53 9.47 -22.93 6.00
CA ASP A 53 8.55 -23.26 4.89
C ASP A 53 7.11 -22.75 5.11
N SER A 54 6.81 -22.21 6.30
CA SER A 54 5.54 -21.52 6.61
C SER A 54 5.29 -20.35 5.66
N ALA A 55 6.36 -19.67 5.23
CA ALA A 55 6.31 -18.50 4.36
C ALA A 55 5.59 -18.77 3.03
N VAL A 56 5.60 -19.99 2.49
CA VAL A 56 4.88 -20.29 1.23
C VAL A 56 3.37 -20.29 1.43
N ALA A 57 2.89 -20.86 2.54
CA ALA A 57 1.47 -20.85 2.89
C ALA A 57 1.02 -19.45 3.30
N GLU A 58 1.83 -18.77 4.11
CA GLU A 58 1.52 -17.43 4.63
C GLU A 58 1.53 -16.35 3.54
N LEU A 59 2.52 -16.37 2.63
CA LEU A 59 2.59 -15.42 1.52
C LEU A 59 1.60 -15.72 0.38
N GLY A 60 0.89 -16.85 0.45
CA GLY A 60 -0.21 -17.19 -0.46
C GLY A 60 -1.59 -16.82 0.08
N GLU A 61 -1.71 -16.58 1.39
CA GLU A 61 -2.98 -16.29 2.05
C GLU A 61 -3.31 -14.79 1.97
N PRO A 62 -4.46 -14.39 1.37
CA PRO A 62 -4.75 -12.99 1.13
C PRO A 62 -4.74 -12.08 2.36
N ARG A 63 -5.24 -12.55 3.50
CA ARG A 63 -5.28 -11.75 4.74
C ARG A 63 -3.88 -11.49 5.29
N LEU A 64 -2.97 -12.45 5.27
CA LEU A 64 -1.59 -12.31 5.71
C LEU A 64 -0.79 -11.42 4.77
N VAL A 65 -0.97 -11.55 3.45
CA VAL A 65 -0.39 -10.62 2.47
C VAL A 65 -0.85 -9.19 2.73
N ALA A 66 -2.15 -8.98 2.97
CA ALA A 66 -2.71 -7.68 3.32
C ALA A 66 -2.15 -7.15 4.65
N ALA A 67 -2.03 -8.00 5.68
CA ALA A 67 -1.46 -7.62 6.97
C ALA A 67 0.00 -7.16 6.85
N MET A 68 0.80 -7.82 6.01
CA MET A 68 2.18 -7.42 5.74
C MET A 68 2.26 -6.09 4.99
N ALA A 69 1.40 -5.88 4.00
CA ALA A 69 1.27 -4.59 3.34
C ALA A 69 0.85 -3.49 4.33
N MET A 70 -0.12 -3.76 5.21
CA MET A 70 -0.55 -2.83 6.25
C MET A 70 0.59 -2.44 7.21
N ARG A 71 1.46 -3.38 7.59
CA ARG A 71 2.65 -3.08 8.41
C ARG A 71 3.64 -2.16 7.70
N LYS A 72 3.79 -2.31 6.37
CA LYS A 72 4.60 -1.40 5.53
C LYS A 72 3.95 -0.03 5.38
N LEU A 73 2.62 0.05 5.26
CA LEU A 73 1.87 1.31 5.26
C LEU A 73 2.05 2.07 6.58
N GLN A 74 2.06 1.38 7.73
CA GLN A 74 2.35 2.00 9.03
C GLN A 74 3.77 2.59 9.09
N ALA A 75 4.76 1.86 8.60
CA ALA A 75 6.13 2.38 8.52
C ALA A 75 6.18 3.62 7.63
N LEU A 76 5.58 3.57 6.43
CA LEU A 76 5.55 4.68 5.50
C LEU A 76 4.80 5.90 6.06
N HIS A 77 3.70 5.69 6.79
CA HIS A 77 2.96 6.73 7.50
C HIS A 77 3.85 7.49 8.50
N LEU A 78 4.66 6.77 9.26
CA LEU A 78 5.63 7.35 10.18
C LEU A 78 6.69 8.16 9.42
N LEU A 79 7.25 7.60 8.34
CA LEU A 79 8.27 8.27 7.53
C LEU A 79 7.71 9.51 6.79
N ALA A 80 6.44 9.53 6.46
CA ALA A 80 5.75 10.68 5.86
C ALA A 80 5.48 11.82 6.86
N THR A 81 5.63 11.57 8.17
CA THR A 81 5.36 12.58 9.20
C THR A 81 6.44 13.68 9.16
N PRO A 82 6.07 14.98 9.18
CA PRO A 82 7.04 16.08 9.24
C PRO A 82 8.02 15.93 10.41
N GLY A 83 9.31 16.16 10.16
CA GLY A 83 10.37 16.07 11.17
C GLY A 83 10.89 14.66 11.48
N VAL A 84 10.27 13.60 10.94
CA VAL A 84 10.81 12.23 11.03
C VAL A 84 11.94 12.05 10.02
N ARG A 85 13.18 11.95 10.46
CA ARG A 85 14.31 11.75 9.55
C ARG A 85 14.27 10.35 8.91
N THR A 86 14.48 10.28 7.60
CA THR A 86 14.60 9.02 6.85
C THR A 86 15.68 9.14 5.77
N THR A 87 15.93 8.07 5.03
CA THR A 87 16.77 8.08 3.82
C THR A 87 15.96 7.69 2.58
N THR A 88 16.44 8.13 1.41
CA THR A 88 15.83 7.87 0.10
C THR A 88 15.59 6.37 -0.15
N ASP A 89 16.59 5.53 0.13
CA ASP A 89 16.53 4.08 -0.08
C ASP A 89 15.43 3.41 0.77
N VAL A 90 15.28 3.80 2.03
CA VAL A 90 14.24 3.25 2.92
C VAL A 90 12.84 3.53 2.35
N VAL A 91 12.58 4.75 1.89
CA VAL A 91 11.28 5.11 1.30
C VAL A 91 11.03 4.31 0.01
N VAL A 92 12.01 4.27 -0.88
CA VAL A 92 11.92 3.54 -2.16
C VAL A 92 11.68 2.06 -1.92
N THR A 93 12.44 1.41 -1.04
CA THR A 93 12.29 0.00 -0.73
C THR A 93 10.91 -0.31 -0.17
N ILE A 94 10.42 0.46 0.80
CA ILE A 94 9.09 0.22 1.38
C ILE A 94 7.98 0.33 0.32
N VAL A 95 8.05 1.33 -0.56
CA VAL A 95 7.02 1.50 -1.61
C VAL A 95 7.11 0.40 -2.66
N GLN A 96 8.30 0.01 -3.12
CA GLN A 96 8.46 -1.11 -4.06
C GLN A 96 7.89 -2.41 -3.48
N ASP A 97 8.17 -2.65 -2.20
CA ASP A 97 7.67 -3.79 -1.45
C ASP A 97 6.14 -3.79 -1.29
N LEU A 98 5.51 -2.61 -1.30
CA LEU A 98 4.06 -2.43 -1.29
C LEU A 98 3.45 -2.65 -2.69
N GLN A 99 4.09 -2.14 -3.75
CA GLN A 99 3.53 -2.14 -5.11
C GLN A 99 3.01 -3.52 -5.54
N ARG A 100 3.77 -4.59 -5.27
CA ARG A 100 3.36 -5.94 -5.66
C ARG A 100 2.06 -6.36 -4.96
N ALA A 101 1.96 -6.14 -3.66
CA ALA A 101 0.77 -6.50 -2.89
C ALA A 101 -0.45 -5.65 -3.30
N LEU A 102 -0.24 -4.35 -3.46
CA LEU A 102 -1.30 -3.40 -3.82
C LEU A 102 -1.83 -3.63 -5.23
N LEU A 103 -0.97 -3.94 -6.19
CA LEU A 103 -1.40 -4.25 -7.57
C LEU A 103 -2.30 -5.50 -7.62
N GLN A 104 -2.05 -6.49 -6.75
CA GLN A 104 -2.80 -7.73 -6.70
C GLN A 104 -4.06 -7.66 -5.84
N ALA A 105 -4.12 -6.73 -4.89
CA ALA A 105 -5.20 -6.64 -3.91
C ALA A 105 -6.62 -6.62 -4.50
N PRO A 106 -6.95 -5.87 -5.56
CA PRO A 106 -8.30 -5.88 -6.13
C PRO A 106 -8.71 -7.27 -6.66
N SER A 107 -7.81 -7.96 -7.34
CA SER A 107 -8.07 -9.31 -7.84
C SER A 107 -8.21 -10.33 -6.70
N MET A 108 -7.38 -10.19 -5.66
CA MET A 108 -7.47 -11.05 -4.47
C MET A 108 -8.77 -10.83 -3.70
N ARG A 109 -9.24 -9.59 -3.60
CA ARG A 109 -10.56 -9.25 -3.02
C ARG A 109 -11.68 -9.98 -3.77
N LEU A 110 -11.70 -9.91 -5.09
CA LEU A 110 -12.73 -10.59 -5.90
C LEU A 110 -12.72 -12.10 -5.69
N LYS A 111 -11.53 -12.70 -5.58
CA LYS A 111 -11.39 -14.13 -5.27
C LYS A 111 -11.99 -14.47 -3.90
N VAL A 112 -11.65 -13.70 -2.86
CA VAL A 112 -12.19 -13.89 -1.50
C VAL A 112 -13.71 -13.70 -1.48
N ALA A 113 -14.23 -12.69 -2.16
CA ALA A 113 -15.66 -12.46 -2.28
C ALA A 113 -16.34 -13.67 -2.94
N ALA A 114 -15.82 -14.12 -4.10
CA ALA A 114 -16.41 -15.25 -4.81
C ALA A 114 -16.39 -16.57 -4.03
N GLU A 115 -15.37 -16.79 -3.18
CA GLU A 115 -15.27 -17.96 -2.31
C GLU A 115 -16.22 -17.90 -1.10
N SER A 116 -16.66 -16.71 -0.69
CA SER A 116 -17.52 -16.49 0.49
C SER A 116 -18.99 -16.21 0.17
N THR A 117 -19.32 -15.91 -1.09
CA THR A 117 -20.69 -15.69 -1.56
C THR A 117 -21.50 -16.99 -1.61
N ASP A 118 -22.72 -16.95 -1.07
CA ASP A 118 -23.73 -17.98 -1.29
C ASP A 118 -24.38 -17.79 -2.66
N TRP A 119 -23.81 -18.46 -3.65
CA TRP A 119 -24.26 -18.34 -5.05
C TRP A 119 -25.67 -18.87 -5.28
N ASP A 120 -26.15 -19.82 -4.46
CA ASP A 120 -27.52 -20.33 -4.59
C ASP A 120 -28.53 -19.26 -4.18
N ALA A 121 -28.26 -18.54 -3.09
CA ALA A 121 -29.08 -17.41 -2.65
C ALA A 121 -29.05 -16.22 -3.63
N GLU A 122 -27.86 -15.86 -4.12
CA GLU A 122 -27.71 -14.80 -5.14
C GLU A 122 -28.48 -15.15 -6.42
N LEU A 123 -28.36 -16.39 -6.91
CA LEU A 123 -29.10 -16.84 -8.08
C LEU A 123 -30.62 -16.84 -7.85
N ALA A 124 -31.07 -17.27 -6.68
CA ALA A 124 -32.50 -17.24 -6.33
C ALA A 124 -33.05 -15.82 -6.30
N SER A 125 -32.27 -14.84 -5.81
CA SER A 125 -32.67 -13.42 -5.80
C SER A 125 -32.91 -12.85 -7.20
N LEU A 126 -32.13 -13.31 -8.19
CA LEU A 126 -32.27 -12.91 -9.60
C LEU A 126 -33.49 -13.56 -10.28
N ALA A 127 -33.98 -14.67 -9.72
CA ALA A 127 -35.11 -15.43 -10.25
C ALA A 127 -36.47 -14.96 -9.70
N GLU A 128 -36.50 -14.08 -8.70
CA GLU A 128 -37.77 -13.52 -8.21
C GLU A 128 -38.42 -12.65 -9.30
N PRO A 129 -39.72 -12.84 -9.61
CA PRO A 129 -40.40 -12.14 -10.70
C PRO A 129 -40.74 -10.71 -10.28
N GLY A 130 -39.72 -9.86 -10.15
CA GLY A 130 -39.83 -8.41 -10.07
C GLY A 130 -39.47 -7.80 -11.43
N ASP A 131 -40.41 -7.01 -11.98
CA ASP A 131 -40.33 -6.22 -13.22
C ASP A 131 -39.06 -6.46 -14.06
N LEU A 132 -39.16 -7.36 -15.05
CA LEU A 132 -38.16 -7.55 -16.10
C LEU A 132 -38.14 -6.31 -17.00
N ALA A 133 -37.71 -5.17 -16.46
CA ALA A 133 -37.22 -4.07 -17.26
C ALA A 133 -36.10 -4.64 -18.16
N PRO A 134 -35.98 -4.19 -19.42
CA PRO A 134 -34.87 -4.60 -20.26
C PRO A 134 -33.59 -4.32 -19.49
N VAL A 135 -32.88 -5.38 -19.12
CA VAL A 135 -31.55 -5.23 -18.52
C VAL A 135 -30.71 -4.68 -19.65
N ASP A 136 -30.41 -3.38 -19.61
CA ASP A 136 -29.34 -2.85 -20.43
C ASP A 136 -28.13 -3.76 -20.21
N ALA A 137 -27.49 -4.20 -21.30
CA ALA A 137 -26.30 -5.03 -21.20
C ALA A 137 -25.37 -4.42 -20.15
N PRO A 138 -24.81 -5.22 -19.22
CA PRO A 138 -24.01 -4.69 -18.12
C PRO A 138 -22.99 -3.74 -18.71
N ASN A 139 -23.15 -2.46 -18.39
CA ASN A 139 -22.25 -1.45 -18.86
C ASN A 139 -20.88 -1.86 -18.29
N THR A 140 -19.88 -2.01 -19.15
CA THR A 140 -18.49 -2.28 -18.73
C THR A 140 -17.91 -1.15 -17.84
N THR A 141 -18.72 -0.14 -17.55
CA THR A 141 -18.49 0.99 -16.65
C THR A 141 -19.21 0.90 -15.31
N ASP A 142 -19.69 -0.26 -14.86
CA ASP A 142 -19.91 -0.51 -13.43
C ASP A 142 -18.55 -0.55 -12.70
N ALA A 143 -17.91 0.61 -12.66
CA ALA A 143 -16.64 0.83 -12.02
C ALA A 143 -16.89 0.85 -10.51
N ASP A 144 -16.31 -0.12 -9.80
CA ASP A 144 -16.33 -0.11 -8.33
C ASP A 144 -15.60 1.15 -7.85
N PRO A 145 -16.31 2.15 -7.28
CA PRO A 145 -15.72 3.44 -6.91
C PRO A 145 -14.66 3.28 -5.82
N GLU A 146 -14.75 2.25 -4.99
CA GLU A 146 -13.76 1.96 -3.96
C GLU A 146 -12.47 1.40 -4.58
N VAL A 147 -12.58 0.53 -5.60
CA VAL A 147 -11.42 0.04 -6.36
C VAL A 147 -10.75 1.18 -7.13
N ASP A 148 -11.52 2.08 -7.73
CA ASP A 148 -10.96 3.25 -8.40
C ASP A 148 -10.28 4.20 -7.42
N ARG A 149 -10.88 4.43 -6.25
CA ARG A 149 -10.23 5.19 -5.19
C ARG A 149 -8.92 4.54 -4.76
N PHE A 150 -8.91 3.23 -4.58
CA PHE A 150 -7.70 2.49 -4.23
C PHE A 150 -6.61 2.61 -5.30
N ARG A 151 -6.97 2.58 -6.59
CA ARG A 151 -6.03 2.82 -7.70
C ARG A 151 -5.44 4.23 -7.68
N VAL A 152 -6.25 5.25 -7.37
CA VAL A 152 -5.78 6.63 -7.19
C VAL A 152 -4.78 6.72 -6.03
N LEU A 153 -5.09 6.11 -4.89
CA LEU A 153 -4.17 6.08 -3.73
C LEU A 153 -2.85 5.36 -4.06
N HIS A 154 -2.92 4.25 -4.79
CA HIS A 154 -1.73 3.55 -5.26
C HIS A 154 -0.89 4.40 -6.22
N ALA A 155 -1.50 5.17 -7.13
CA ALA A 155 -0.78 6.09 -8.00
C ALA A 155 -0.06 7.20 -7.21
N LEU A 156 -0.65 7.68 -6.11
CA LEU A 156 0.01 8.66 -5.23
C LEU A 156 1.26 8.10 -4.54
N LEU A 157 1.29 6.81 -4.19
CA LEU A 157 2.51 6.15 -3.69
C LEU A 157 3.62 6.17 -4.73
N VAL A 158 3.28 5.90 -6.00
CA VAL A 158 4.25 5.92 -7.10
C VAL A 158 4.79 7.34 -7.32
N ALA A 159 3.91 8.34 -7.37
CA ALA A 159 4.30 9.74 -7.52
C ALA A 159 5.23 10.22 -6.39
N ALA A 160 4.98 9.79 -5.15
CA ALA A 160 5.85 10.10 -4.03
C ALA A 160 7.27 9.53 -4.17
N VAL A 161 7.41 8.32 -4.72
CA VAL A 161 8.73 7.73 -5.03
C VAL A 161 9.44 8.53 -6.11
N GLU A 162 8.73 8.91 -7.18
CA GLU A 162 9.29 9.73 -8.25
C GLU A 162 9.82 11.06 -7.71
N ALA A 163 9.03 11.75 -6.87
CA ALA A 163 9.44 13.00 -6.23
C ALA A 163 10.66 12.82 -5.31
N VAL A 164 10.70 11.73 -4.54
CA VAL A 164 11.84 11.37 -3.68
C VAL A 164 13.11 11.11 -4.50
N LEU A 165 12.99 10.38 -5.62
CA LEU A 165 14.12 10.13 -6.52
C LEU A 165 14.61 11.42 -7.18
N GLN A 166 13.69 12.30 -7.57
CA GLN A 166 14.00 13.59 -8.19
C GLN A 166 14.76 14.51 -7.21
N VAL A 167 14.26 14.67 -5.98
CA VAL A 167 14.90 15.54 -4.99
C VAL A 167 16.24 14.99 -4.49
N SER A 168 16.41 13.66 -4.56
CA SER A 168 17.66 12.99 -4.19
C SER A 168 18.63 12.82 -5.36
N GLU A 169 18.25 13.24 -6.57
CA GLU A 169 19.05 13.08 -7.81
C GLU A 169 19.47 11.62 -8.08
N GLY A 170 18.67 10.66 -7.60
CA GLY A 170 18.98 9.22 -7.67
C GLY A 170 20.03 8.72 -6.66
N GLU A 171 20.53 9.58 -5.77
CA GLU A 171 21.48 9.22 -4.72
C GLU A 171 20.77 8.90 -3.39
N ILE A 172 21.48 8.25 -2.47
CA ILE A 172 20.99 8.05 -1.10
C ILE A 172 21.22 9.36 -0.32
N ARG A 173 20.15 10.08 -0.01
CA ARG A 173 20.19 11.30 0.80
C ARG A 173 19.33 11.17 2.05
N TYR A 174 19.59 12.02 3.04
CA TYR A 174 18.73 12.10 4.22
C TYR A 174 17.58 13.08 3.96
N LEU A 175 16.37 12.61 4.20
CA LEU A 175 15.14 13.38 4.08
C LEU A 175 14.70 13.87 5.46
N VAL A 176 14.45 15.18 5.57
CA VAL A 176 14.02 15.86 6.81
C VAL A 176 12.71 16.63 6.61
#